data_AF-A0A926BAY5-F1
#
_entry.id   AF-A0A926BAY5-F1
#
_cell.length_a   1.000
_cell.length_b   1.000
_cell.length_c   1.000
_cell.angle_alpha   90.00
_cell.angle_beta   90.00
_cell.angle_gamma   90.00
#
_symmetry.space_group_name_H-M   'P 1'
#
loop_
_entity.id
_entity.type
_entity.pdbx_description
1 polymer ?
#
loop_
_entity_poly.entity_id
_entity_poly.type
_entity_poly.pdbx_seq_one_letter_code
_entity_poly.pdbx_strand_id
1 'polypeptide(L)'
;SVLAGAVSMFLTMIMTLYLLLDGRRLYAWLIAYVPRKHRDRMAITAGEVSVVVQGYVRGQVITSALFTVFVAVVLTAFKVPAALPLALLAGFCDVIPVVGIVIATAPAAVLAFTVSPTAGIAVTALYALYHAVETYYIVPRVYGSSLRLSTLAVLLALMVGTALQGLIGAILVLPLVAAYPIIERIWLARYLSPEVIKDHGALAGSVKAGNDEQVVDAVLQGEKHPWEGPTGTTVPLWTPPIPANANRTKRG
;
A
#
# COMPACT_ATOMS: atom_id res chain seq x y z
N SER A 1 25.32 -4.91 21.75
CA SER A 1 26.76 -4.80 21.39
C SER A 1 26.89 -4.79 19.87
N VAL A 2 27.83 -4.03 19.29
CA VAL A 2 28.07 -3.99 17.82
C VAL A 2 28.25 -5.39 17.24
N LEU A 3 28.94 -6.29 17.97
CA LEU A 3 29.12 -7.70 17.58
C LEU A 3 27.78 -8.46 17.43
N ALA A 4 26.83 -8.27 18.35
CA ALA A 4 25.52 -8.92 18.27
C ALA A 4 24.73 -8.43 17.05
N GLY A 5 24.80 -7.12 16.76
CA GLY A 5 24.19 -6.55 15.56
C GLY A 5 24.80 -7.10 14.26
N ALA A 6 26.13 -7.20 14.20
CA ALA A 6 26.84 -7.76 13.04
C ALA A 6 26.49 -9.24 12.82
N VAL A 7 26.45 -10.04 13.89
CA VAL A 7 26.03 -11.45 13.85
C VAL A 7 24.59 -11.57 13.36
N SER A 8 23.65 -10.80 13.93
CA SER A 8 22.25 -10.82 13.48
C SER A 8 22.09 -10.40 12.02
N MET A 9 22.83 -9.39 11.56
CA MET A 9 22.81 -8.95 10.16
C MET A 9 23.34 -10.06 9.23
N PHE A 10 24.42 -10.73 9.62
CA PHE A 10 24.99 -11.84 8.88
C PHE A 10 24.03 -13.04 8.81
N LEU A 11 23.44 -13.44 9.94
CA LEU A 11 22.44 -14.52 9.98
C LEU A 11 21.20 -14.15 9.16
N THR A 12 20.72 -12.91 9.26
CA THR A 12 19.57 -12.44 8.47
C THR A 12 19.87 -12.51 7.00
N MET A 13 21.06 -12.04 6.56
CA MET A 13 21.49 -12.11 5.17
C MET A 13 21.54 -13.56 4.66
N ILE A 14 22.17 -14.46 5.41
CA ILE A 14 22.18 -15.90 5.08
C ILE A 14 20.76 -16.44 4.98
N MET A 15 19.92 -16.13 5.97
CA MET A 15 18.55 -16.65 6.01
C MET A 15 17.73 -16.12 4.84
N THR A 16 17.87 -14.84 4.49
CA THR A 16 17.25 -14.26 3.29
C THR A 16 17.74 -14.96 2.02
N LEU A 17 19.04 -15.23 1.89
CA LEU A 17 19.60 -15.98 0.76
C LEU A 17 19.03 -17.40 0.65
N TYR A 18 18.97 -18.14 1.75
CA TYR A 18 18.36 -19.48 1.78
C TYR A 18 16.87 -19.43 1.47
N LEU A 19 16.13 -18.45 2.02
CA LEU A 19 14.72 -18.24 1.71
C LEU A 19 14.50 -17.92 0.22
N LEU A 20 15.43 -17.21 -0.41
CA LEU A 20 15.38 -16.90 -1.84
C LEU A 20 15.68 -18.12 -2.70
N LEU A 21 16.68 -18.93 -2.33
CA LEU A 21 17.10 -20.14 -3.04
C LEU A 21 16.07 -21.28 -2.90
N ASP A 22 15.63 -21.56 -1.67
CA ASP A 22 14.69 -22.63 -1.33
C ASP A 22 13.23 -22.16 -1.27
N GLY A 23 12.92 -20.95 -1.74
CA GLY A 23 11.60 -20.35 -1.59
C GLY A 23 10.46 -21.22 -2.14
N ARG A 24 10.70 -21.91 -3.26
CA ARG A 24 9.71 -22.85 -3.83
C ARG A 24 9.49 -24.08 -2.96
N ARG A 25 10.54 -24.57 -2.29
CA ARG A 25 10.46 -25.70 -1.35
C ARG A 25 9.76 -25.28 -0.06
N LEU A 26 10.09 -24.10 0.47
CA LEU A 26 9.39 -23.52 1.62
C LEU A 26 7.90 -23.31 1.32
N TYR A 27 7.57 -22.76 0.15
CA TYR A 27 6.19 -22.58 -0.28
C TYR A 27 5.42 -23.91 -0.34
N ALA A 28 6.02 -24.94 -0.95
CA ALA A 28 5.41 -26.28 -1.00
C ALA A 28 5.24 -26.87 0.41
N TRP A 29 6.20 -26.66 1.30
CA TRP A 29 6.13 -27.08 2.69
C TRP A 29 5.03 -26.36 3.48
N LEU A 30 4.89 -25.04 3.30
CA LEU A 30 3.81 -24.25 3.90
C LEU A 30 2.42 -24.70 3.41
N ILE A 31 2.27 -24.96 2.11
CA ILE A 31 1.01 -25.49 1.55
C ILE A 31 0.71 -26.91 2.05
N ALA A 32 1.72 -27.70 2.43
CA ALA A 32 1.50 -29.05 2.93
C ALA A 32 0.67 -29.06 4.23
N TYR A 33 0.77 -28.03 5.07
CA TYR A 33 -0.05 -27.84 6.27
C TYR A 33 -1.52 -27.57 5.97
N VAL A 34 -1.86 -27.15 4.74
CA VAL A 34 -3.23 -26.86 4.35
C VAL A 34 -3.93 -28.15 3.90
N PRO A 35 -5.13 -28.46 4.44
CA PRO A 35 -5.93 -29.60 4.01
C PRO A 35 -6.16 -29.59 2.49
N ARG A 36 -6.11 -30.76 1.85
CA ARG A 36 -6.19 -30.89 0.37
C ARG A 36 -7.36 -30.11 -0.24
N LYS A 37 -8.52 -30.13 0.41
CA LYS A 37 -9.74 -29.40 0.01
C LYS A 37 -9.59 -27.86 -0.12
N HIS A 38 -8.57 -27.27 0.52
CA HIS A 38 -8.34 -25.83 0.52
C HIS A 38 -7.03 -25.42 -0.19
N ARG A 39 -6.24 -26.37 -0.70
CA ARG A 39 -4.92 -26.08 -1.30
C ARG A 39 -5.04 -25.17 -2.52
N ASP A 40 -6.03 -25.40 -3.38
CA ASP A 40 -6.23 -24.56 -4.57
C ASP A 40 -6.57 -23.12 -4.18
N ARG A 41 -7.43 -22.93 -3.16
CA ARG A 41 -7.75 -21.59 -2.63
C ARG A 41 -6.54 -20.90 -2.01
N MET A 42 -5.74 -21.65 -1.25
CA MET A 42 -4.50 -21.10 -0.67
C MET A 42 -3.51 -20.71 -1.75
N ALA A 43 -3.36 -21.52 -2.80
CA ALA A 43 -2.47 -21.21 -3.92
C ALA A 43 -2.89 -19.92 -4.66
N ILE A 44 -4.20 -19.73 -4.88
CA ILE A 44 -4.74 -18.48 -5.44
C ILE A 44 -4.45 -17.30 -4.50
N THR A 45 -4.75 -17.46 -3.20
CA THR A 45 -4.52 -16.41 -2.19
C THR A 45 -3.05 -15.98 -2.17
N ALA A 46 -2.13 -16.95 -2.09
CA ALA A 46 -0.71 -16.69 -2.06
C ALA A 46 -0.20 -16.01 -3.35
N GLY A 47 -0.73 -16.41 -4.50
CA GLY A 47 -0.41 -15.77 -5.79
C GLY A 47 -0.81 -14.30 -5.82
N GLU A 48 -2.04 -13.99 -5.42
CA GLU A 48 -2.54 -12.61 -5.42
C GLU A 48 -1.86 -11.73 -4.37
N VAL A 49 -1.62 -12.25 -3.17
CA VAL A 49 -0.87 -11.54 -2.12
C VAL A 49 0.54 -11.26 -2.60
N SER A 50 1.20 -12.22 -3.25
CA SER A 50 2.54 -12.03 -3.81
C SER A 50 2.58 -10.89 -4.82
N VAL A 51 1.58 -10.77 -5.71
CA VAL A 51 1.48 -9.65 -6.66
C VAL A 51 1.34 -8.31 -5.95
N VAL A 52 0.51 -8.22 -4.90
CA VAL A 52 0.34 -6.99 -4.11
C VAL A 52 1.62 -6.60 -3.37
N VAL A 53 2.27 -7.56 -2.71
CA VAL A 53 3.52 -7.33 -1.98
C VAL A 53 4.64 -6.90 -2.94
N GLN A 54 4.77 -7.55 -4.09
CA GLN A 54 5.74 -7.15 -5.12
C GLN A 54 5.46 -5.74 -5.66
N GLY A 55 4.20 -5.41 -5.91
CA GLY A 55 3.77 -4.07 -6.32
C GLY A 55 4.12 -3.01 -5.28
N TYR A 56 3.85 -3.29 -4.01
CA TYR A 56 4.20 -2.41 -2.89
C TYR A 56 5.72 -2.20 -2.77
N VAL A 57 6.51 -3.28 -2.74
CA VAL A 57 7.97 -3.19 -2.60
C VAL A 57 8.57 -2.41 -3.77
N ARG A 58 8.15 -2.71 -5.01
CA ARG A 58 8.60 -1.96 -6.18
C ARG A 58 8.19 -0.49 -6.09
N GLY A 59 6.98 -0.22 -5.65
CA GLY A 59 6.48 1.13 -5.48
C GLY A 59 7.31 1.92 -4.46
N GLN A 60 7.58 1.32 -3.32
CA GLN A 60 8.37 1.92 -2.25
C GLN A 60 9.80 2.22 -2.68
N VAL A 61 10.44 1.32 -3.42
CA VAL A 61 11.78 1.57 -3.98
C VAL A 61 11.77 2.77 -4.93
N ILE A 62 10.73 2.91 -5.76
CA ILE A 62 10.60 4.04 -6.69
C ILE A 62 10.36 5.34 -5.91
N THR A 63 9.44 5.36 -4.94
CA THR A 63 9.15 6.57 -4.14
C THR A 63 10.38 7.01 -3.35
N SER A 64 11.08 6.08 -2.70
CA SER A 64 12.28 6.41 -1.93
C SER A 64 13.43 6.88 -2.80
N ALA A 65 13.58 6.35 -4.03
CA ALA A 65 14.54 6.88 -4.99
C ALA A 65 14.18 8.32 -5.43
N LEU A 66 12.91 8.59 -5.73
CA LEU A 66 12.44 9.93 -6.09
C LEU A 66 12.68 10.92 -4.94
N PHE A 67 12.40 10.51 -3.70
CA PHE A 67 12.60 11.35 -2.52
C PHE A 67 14.09 11.63 -2.28
N THR A 68 14.95 10.60 -2.41
CA THR A 68 16.41 10.77 -2.32
C THR A 68 16.93 11.81 -3.32
N VAL A 69 16.51 11.70 -4.59
CA VAL A 69 16.92 12.63 -5.65
C VAL A 69 16.39 14.03 -5.36
N PHE A 70 15.12 14.15 -4.96
CA PHE A 70 14.51 15.42 -4.59
C PHE A 70 15.28 16.11 -3.46
N VAL A 71 15.56 15.40 -2.37
CA VAL A 71 16.31 15.92 -1.23
C VAL A 71 17.72 16.34 -1.65
N ALA A 72 18.42 15.53 -2.44
CA ALA A 72 19.76 15.86 -2.93
C ALA A 72 19.76 17.15 -3.75
N VAL A 73 18.80 17.33 -4.66
CA VAL A 73 18.66 18.52 -5.49
C VAL A 73 18.34 19.75 -4.64
N VAL A 74 17.35 19.67 -3.75
CA VAL A 74 16.95 20.79 -2.90
C VAL A 74 18.11 21.24 -2.01
N LEU A 75 18.71 20.33 -1.26
CA LEU A 75 19.79 20.69 -0.32
C LEU A 75 21.03 21.23 -1.03
N THR A 76 21.36 20.69 -2.21
CA THR A 76 22.49 21.17 -3.02
C THR A 76 22.20 22.56 -3.61
N ALA A 77 20.97 22.81 -4.09
CA ALA A 77 20.57 24.11 -4.63
C ALA A 77 20.68 25.22 -3.57
N PHE A 78 20.32 24.94 -2.32
CA PHE A 78 20.45 25.87 -1.19
C PHE A 78 21.83 25.84 -0.52
N LYS A 79 22.80 25.08 -1.06
CA LYS A 79 24.16 24.92 -0.52
C LYS A 79 24.20 24.49 0.95
N VAL A 80 23.24 23.66 1.36
CA VAL A 80 23.17 23.13 2.72
C VAL A 80 24.32 22.13 2.94
N PRO A 81 25.07 22.24 4.05
CA PRO A 81 26.12 21.28 4.36
C PRO A 81 25.53 19.87 4.51
N ALA A 82 26.32 18.85 4.17
CA ALA A 82 25.92 17.45 4.25
C ALA A 82 24.68 17.07 3.41
N ALA A 83 24.44 17.76 2.28
CA ALA A 83 23.35 17.46 1.36
C ALA A 83 23.26 15.98 0.95
N LEU A 84 24.40 15.36 0.58
CA LEU A 84 24.43 13.96 0.16
C LEU A 84 24.15 12.97 1.31
N PRO A 85 24.81 13.05 2.49
CA PRO A 85 24.44 12.23 3.65
C PRO A 85 22.97 12.36 4.05
N LEU A 86 22.42 13.58 4.04
CA LEU A 86 21.02 13.81 4.37
C LEU A 86 20.06 13.23 3.33
N ALA A 87 20.41 13.31 2.04
CA ALA A 87 19.63 12.69 0.99
C ALA A 87 19.58 11.17 1.11
N LEU A 88 20.73 10.53 1.41
CA LEU A 88 20.80 9.09 1.62
C LEU A 88 20.03 8.67 2.87
N LEU A 89 20.14 9.45 3.96
CA LEU A 89 19.34 9.22 5.17
C LEU A 89 17.85 9.35 4.88
N ALA A 90 17.45 10.38 4.15
CA ALA A 90 16.06 10.62 3.78
C ALA A 90 15.48 9.46 2.97
N GLY A 91 16.19 9.01 1.93
CA GLY A 91 15.81 7.84 1.15
C GLY A 91 15.70 6.55 1.96
N PHE A 92 16.65 6.33 2.88
CA PHE A 92 16.63 5.16 3.75
C PHE A 92 15.45 5.19 4.74
N CYS A 93 15.17 6.34 5.34
CA CYS A 93 14.04 6.50 6.26
C CYS A 93 12.69 6.44 5.54
N ASP A 94 12.64 6.84 4.27
CA ASP A 94 11.43 6.81 3.43
C ASP A 94 10.88 5.42 3.15
N VAL A 95 11.67 4.37 3.36
CA VAL A 95 11.19 2.97 3.36
C VAL A 95 9.99 2.77 4.29
N ILE A 96 9.83 3.63 5.30
CA ILE A 96 8.66 3.67 6.18
C ILE A 96 7.85 4.92 5.83
N PRO A 97 6.70 4.75 5.15
CA PRO A 97 5.82 5.87 4.81
C PRO A 97 5.49 6.73 6.02
N VAL A 98 5.37 8.04 5.81
CA VAL A 98 5.11 9.08 6.83
C VAL A 98 6.28 9.31 7.79
N VAL A 99 6.95 8.26 8.26
CA VAL A 99 8.09 8.39 9.18
C VAL A 99 9.30 8.97 8.46
N GLY A 100 9.55 8.53 7.23
CA GLY A 100 10.70 8.96 6.44
C GLY A 100 10.79 10.46 6.25
N ILE A 101 9.68 11.08 5.86
CA ILE A 101 9.66 12.52 5.65
C ILE A 101 9.84 13.30 6.95
N VAL A 102 9.30 12.83 8.08
CA VAL A 102 9.47 13.50 9.38
C VAL A 102 10.94 13.46 9.81
N ILE A 103 11.56 12.29 9.73
CA ILE A 103 12.98 12.11 10.10
C ILE A 103 13.90 12.86 9.13
N ALA A 104 13.55 12.94 7.85
CA ALA A 104 14.34 13.66 6.84
C ALA A 104 14.22 15.19 7.00
N THR A 105 13.02 15.70 7.29
CA THR A 105 12.75 17.15 7.34
C THR A 105 13.46 17.80 8.52
N ALA A 106 13.44 17.18 9.70
CA ALA A 106 13.98 17.80 10.91
C ALA A 106 15.48 18.21 10.80
N PRO A 107 16.43 17.30 10.53
CA PRO A 107 17.85 17.66 10.43
C PRO A 107 18.13 18.53 9.20
N ALA A 108 17.42 18.32 8.09
CA ALA A 108 17.57 19.11 6.87
C ALA A 108 17.14 20.57 7.07
N ALA A 109 16.01 20.79 7.73
CA ALA A 109 15.52 22.13 8.06
C ALA A 109 16.48 22.84 9.02
N VAL A 110 16.93 22.16 10.09
CA VAL A 110 17.89 22.73 11.04
C VAL A 110 19.17 23.18 10.33
N LEU A 111 19.75 22.34 9.48
CA LEU A 111 20.96 22.68 8.73
C LEU A 111 20.71 23.74 7.64
N ALA A 112 19.52 23.81 7.07
CA ALA A 112 19.18 24.89 6.14
C ALA A 112 19.06 26.24 6.85
N PHE A 113 18.52 26.27 8.07
CA PHE A 113 18.46 27.49 8.90
C PHE A 113 19.83 28.03 9.30
N THR A 114 20.87 27.18 9.41
CA THR A 114 22.24 27.65 9.69
C THR A 114 22.87 28.35 8.48
N VAL A 115 22.42 28.06 7.26
CA VAL A 115 22.85 28.78 6.05
C VAL A 115 22.17 30.14 5.96
N SER A 116 20.84 30.17 6.05
CA SER A 116 20.06 31.41 6.13
C SER A 116 18.61 31.14 6.55
N PRO A 117 17.90 32.11 7.15
CA PRO A 117 16.48 31.97 7.47
C PRO A 117 15.61 31.69 6.24
N THR A 118 15.96 32.30 5.10
CA THR A 118 15.24 32.09 3.83
C THR A 118 15.45 30.67 3.28
N ALA A 119 16.67 30.13 3.36
CA ALA A 119 16.94 28.73 2.99
C ALA A 119 16.18 27.74 3.89
N GLY A 120 16.17 27.96 5.20
CA GLY A 120 15.43 27.11 6.14
C GLY A 120 13.92 27.06 5.85
N ILE A 121 13.30 28.22 5.62
CA ILE A 121 11.88 28.32 5.25
C ILE A 121 11.64 27.65 3.88
N ALA A 122 12.49 27.93 2.89
CA ALA A 122 12.32 27.39 1.54
C ALA A 122 12.46 25.85 1.50
N VAL A 123 13.46 25.28 2.18
CA VAL A 123 13.65 23.82 2.26
C VAL A 123 12.45 23.16 2.94
N THR A 124 11.99 23.72 4.06
CA THR A 124 10.83 23.18 4.79
C THR A 124 9.56 23.23 3.94
N ALA A 125 9.31 24.35 3.24
CA ALA A 125 8.17 24.50 2.35
C ALA A 125 8.23 23.54 1.15
N LEU A 126 9.42 23.34 0.56
CA LEU A 126 9.62 22.39 -0.53
C LEU A 126 9.39 20.95 -0.09
N TYR A 127 9.80 20.56 1.11
CA TYR A 127 9.54 19.22 1.64
C TYR A 127 8.05 19.01 1.90
N ALA A 128 7.35 20.00 2.47
CA ALA A 128 5.90 19.94 2.63
C ALA A 128 5.18 19.83 1.27
N LEU A 129 5.66 20.56 0.26
CA LEU A 129 5.14 20.46 -1.10
C LEU A 129 5.39 19.06 -1.70
N TYR A 130 6.59 18.51 -1.54
CA TYR A 130 6.89 17.14 -1.96
C TYR A 130 5.97 16.14 -1.28
N HIS A 131 5.73 16.26 0.02
CA HIS A 131 4.82 15.38 0.74
C HIS A 131 3.40 15.38 0.14
N ALA A 132 2.90 16.57 -0.20
CA ALA A 132 1.60 16.71 -0.83
C ALA A 132 1.60 16.07 -2.22
N VAL A 133 2.61 16.34 -3.05
CA VAL A 133 2.76 15.73 -4.38
C VAL A 133 2.86 14.20 -4.27
N GLU A 134 3.60 13.71 -3.29
CA GLU A 134 3.75 12.29 -3.04
C GLU A 134 2.40 11.66 -2.71
N THR A 135 1.68 12.23 -1.74
CA THR A 135 0.41 11.72 -1.24
C THR A 135 -0.68 11.74 -2.32
N TYR A 136 -0.79 12.84 -3.08
CA TYR A 136 -1.89 13.05 -4.02
C TYR A 136 -1.59 12.59 -5.45
N TYR A 137 -0.32 12.49 -5.84
CA TYR A 137 0.06 12.20 -7.23
C TYR A 137 0.97 10.97 -7.37
N ILE A 138 2.05 10.88 -6.60
CA ILE A 138 3.01 9.78 -6.74
C ILE A 138 2.39 8.48 -6.25
N VAL A 139 1.83 8.47 -5.04
CA VAL A 139 1.25 7.28 -4.42
C VAL A 139 0.17 6.64 -5.30
N PRO A 140 -0.86 7.37 -5.77
CA PRO A 140 -1.88 6.78 -6.65
C PRO A 140 -1.32 6.22 -7.96
N ARG A 141 -0.24 6.81 -8.48
CA ARG A 141 0.35 6.42 -9.77
C ARG A 141 1.32 5.26 -9.65
N VAL A 142 2.01 5.15 -8.53
CA VAL A 142 3.01 4.11 -8.24
C VAL A 142 2.34 2.85 -7.67
N TYR A 143 1.41 3.02 -6.72
CA TYR A 143 0.73 1.89 -6.06
C TYR A 143 -0.59 1.51 -6.73
N GLY A 144 -1.16 2.38 -7.57
CA GLY A 144 -2.33 2.09 -8.41
C GLY A 144 -3.61 1.79 -7.61
N SER A 145 -4.44 0.87 -8.12
CA SER A 145 -5.68 0.42 -7.49
C SER A 145 -5.50 -0.56 -6.32
N SER A 146 -4.25 -0.96 -6.04
CA SER A 146 -3.93 -2.02 -5.08
C SER A 146 -3.97 -1.58 -3.62
N LEU A 147 -3.94 -0.26 -3.37
CA LEU A 147 -3.92 0.34 -2.04
C LEU A 147 -5.05 1.38 -1.92
N ARG A 148 -6.31 0.94 -2.00
CA ARG A 148 -7.47 1.79 -1.64
C ARG A 148 -7.69 1.78 -0.12
N LEU A 149 -6.60 1.98 0.64
CA LEU A 149 -6.68 2.09 2.09
C LEU A 149 -6.92 3.54 2.46
N SER A 150 -7.80 3.79 3.43
CA SER A 150 -7.92 5.12 4.02
C SER A 150 -6.61 5.48 4.73
N THR A 151 -6.21 6.76 4.69
CA THR A 151 -5.01 7.23 5.41
C THR A 151 -5.07 6.88 6.90
N LEU A 152 -6.28 6.91 7.48
CA LEU A 152 -6.53 6.48 8.85
C LEU A 152 -6.16 5.00 9.08
N ALA A 153 -6.54 4.10 8.16
CA ALA A 153 -6.19 2.68 8.27
C ALA A 153 -4.68 2.47 8.20
N VAL A 154 -3.97 3.21 7.34
CA VAL A 154 -2.50 3.20 7.25
C VAL A 154 -1.87 3.67 8.57
N LEU A 155 -2.34 4.78 9.14
CA LEU A 155 -1.82 5.31 10.40
C LEU A 155 -2.07 4.35 11.58
N LEU A 156 -3.28 3.81 11.70
CA LEU A 156 -3.62 2.82 12.73
C LEU A 156 -2.77 1.55 12.58
N ALA A 157 -2.61 1.06 11.35
CA ALA A 157 -1.75 -0.07 11.06
C ALA A 157 -0.30 0.19 11.47
N LEU A 158 0.26 1.36 11.14
CA LEU A 158 1.59 1.75 11.56
C LEU A 158 1.72 1.81 13.09
N MET A 159 0.73 2.35 13.80
CA MET A 159 0.72 2.36 15.27
C MET A 159 0.72 0.93 15.84
N VAL A 160 -0.11 0.04 15.30
CA VAL A 160 -0.16 -1.36 15.76
C VAL A 160 1.14 -2.09 15.42
N GLY A 161 1.65 -1.95 14.19
CA GLY A 161 2.90 -2.58 13.76
C GLY A 161 4.10 -2.13 14.57
N THR A 162 4.22 -0.81 14.79
CA THR A 162 5.27 -0.24 15.65
C THR A 162 5.17 -0.71 17.10
N ALA A 163 3.96 -0.82 17.66
CA ALA A 163 3.79 -1.34 19.01
C ALA A 163 4.19 -2.82 19.16
N LEU A 164 4.00 -3.64 18.12
CA LEU A 164 4.28 -5.09 18.16
C LEU A 164 5.77 -5.43 18.01
N GLN A 165 6.46 -4.80 17.06
CA GLN A 165 7.85 -5.14 16.67
C GLN A 165 8.70 -3.90 16.33
N GLY A 166 8.27 -2.71 16.72
CA GLY A 166 8.98 -1.46 16.40
C GLY A 166 9.07 -1.22 14.91
N LEU A 167 10.28 -0.86 14.45
CA LEU A 167 10.56 -0.53 13.05
C LEU A 167 10.18 -1.66 12.08
N ILE A 168 10.47 -2.90 12.45
CA ILE A 168 10.21 -4.08 11.60
C ILE A 168 8.70 -4.26 11.42
N GLY A 169 7.93 -4.10 12.50
CA GLY A 169 6.48 -4.20 12.44
C GLY A 169 5.84 -3.08 11.61
N ALA A 170 6.41 -1.86 11.65
CA ALA A 170 5.97 -0.74 10.81
C ALA A 170 6.10 -1.03 9.31
N ILE A 171 7.22 -1.65 8.90
CA ILE A 171 7.46 -1.98 7.49
C ILE A 171 6.54 -3.12 7.03
N LEU A 172 6.38 -4.14 7.86
CA LEU A 172 5.62 -5.34 7.49
C LEU A 172 4.10 -5.13 7.53
N VAL A 173 3.59 -4.15 8.29
CA VAL A 173 2.14 -4.00 8.44
C VAL A 173 1.45 -3.54 7.16
N LEU A 174 2.10 -2.70 6.34
CA LEU A 174 1.51 -2.18 5.10
C LEU A 174 1.21 -3.27 4.05
N PRO A 175 2.16 -4.16 3.70
CA PRO A 175 1.84 -5.28 2.82
C PRO A 175 0.80 -6.24 3.42
N LEU A 176 0.76 -6.40 4.75
CA LEU A 176 -0.26 -7.23 5.41
C LEU A 176 -1.66 -6.62 5.30
N VAL A 177 -1.79 -5.31 5.52
CA VAL A 177 -3.07 -4.60 5.36
C VAL A 177 -3.49 -4.58 3.90
N ALA A 178 -2.56 -4.42 2.96
CA ALA A 178 -2.85 -4.50 1.53
C ALA A 178 -3.29 -5.92 1.09
N ALA A 179 -2.84 -6.96 1.80
CA ALA A 179 -3.27 -8.35 1.57
C ALA A 179 -4.66 -8.67 2.15
N TYR A 180 -5.16 -7.89 3.10
CA TYR A 180 -6.42 -8.15 3.80
C TYR A 180 -7.64 -8.28 2.86
N PRO A 181 -7.86 -7.39 1.87
CA PRO A 181 -9.01 -7.51 0.96
C PRO A 181 -9.02 -8.81 0.15
N ILE A 182 -7.84 -9.39 -0.11
CA ILE A 182 -7.70 -10.68 -0.80
C ILE A 182 -8.20 -11.80 0.10
N ILE A 183 -7.79 -11.78 1.37
CA ILE A 183 -8.20 -12.77 2.37
C ILE A 183 -9.72 -12.70 2.56
N GLU A 184 -10.27 -11.50 2.71
CA GLU A 184 -11.71 -11.29 2.83
C GLU A 184 -12.46 -11.88 1.63
N ARG A 185 -12.07 -11.53 0.41
CA ARG A 185 -12.73 -11.99 -0.81
C ARG A 185 -12.68 -13.50 -1.00
N ILE A 186 -11.57 -14.16 -0.68
CA ILE A 186 -11.40 -15.61 -0.94
C ILE A 186 -11.98 -16.46 0.19
N TRP A 187 -11.85 -16.02 1.44
CA TRP A 187 -12.17 -16.83 2.62
C TRP A 187 -13.44 -16.38 3.32
N LEU A 188 -13.69 -15.07 3.45
CA LEU A 188 -14.83 -14.53 4.19
C LEU A 188 -16.08 -14.36 3.31
N ALA A 189 -15.93 -14.14 2.00
CA ALA A 189 -17.06 -13.95 1.07
C ALA A 189 -18.04 -15.14 1.01
N ARG A 190 -17.65 -16.33 1.48
CA ARG A 190 -18.55 -17.50 1.59
C ARG A 190 -19.41 -17.50 2.86
N TYR A 191 -19.07 -16.67 3.84
CA TYR A 191 -19.79 -16.53 5.11
C TYR A 191 -20.60 -15.23 5.18
N LEU A 192 -20.30 -14.26 4.32
CA LEU A 192 -21.14 -13.07 4.13
C LEU A 192 -22.35 -13.43 3.26
N SER A 193 -23.55 -13.05 3.71
CA SER A 193 -24.76 -13.17 2.90
C SER A 193 -24.64 -12.30 1.64
N PRO A 194 -25.33 -12.65 0.53
CA PRO A 194 -25.30 -11.87 -0.71
C PRO A 194 -25.70 -10.39 -0.53
N GLU A 195 -26.47 -10.07 0.51
CA GLU A 195 -26.80 -8.70 0.92
C GLU A 195 -25.57 -7.94 1.39
N VAL A 196 -24.79 -8.48 2.34
CA VAL A 196 -23.60 -7.80 2.90
C VAL A 196 -22.54 -7.50 1.83
N ILE A 197 -22.37 -8.41 0.85
CA ILE A 197 -21.44 -8.20 -0.26
C ILE A 197 -21.90 -7.03 -1.16
N LYS A 198 -23.22 -6.87 -1.35
CA LYS A 198 -23.78 -5.76 -2.12
C LYS A 198 -23.66 -4.44 -1.37
N ASP A 199 -23.91 -4.42 -0.06
CA ASP A 199 -23.82 -3.22 0.76
C ASP A 199 -22.37 -2.70 0.81
N HIS A 200 -21.40 -3.60 1.00
CA HIS A 200 -19.97 -3.26 0.91
C HIS A 200 -19.57 -2.76 -0.49
N GLY A 201 -20.11 -3.38 -1.55
CA GLY A 201 -19.88 -2.95 -2.92
C GLY A 201 -20.46 -1.55 -3.21
N ALA A 202 -21.65 -1.27 -2.66
CA ALA A 202 -22.32 0.02 -2.79
C ALA A 202 -21.55 1.14 -2.06
N LEU A 203 -21.10 0.89 -0.83
CA LEU A 203 -20.26 1.81 -0.06
C LEU A 203 -18.88 2.04 -0.73
N ALA A 204 -18.27 1.01 -1.29
CA ALA A 204 -17.00 1.16 -2.01
C ALA A 204 -17.16 1.94 -3.34
N GLY A 205 -18.36 1.92 -3.92
CA GLY A 205 -18.74 2.64 -5.12
C GLY A 205 -19.18 4.09 -4.86
N SER A 206 -19.79 4.36 -3.71
CA SER A 206 -20.37 5.67 -3.36
C SER A 206 -19.32 6.77 -3.24
N VAL A 207 -18.15 6.42 -2.70
CA VAL A 207 -16.97 7.29 -2.65
C VAL A 207 -16.54 7.76 -4.05
N LYS A 208 -16.72 6.92 -5.08
CA LYS A 208 -16.40 7.28 -6.48
C LYS A 208 -17.52 8.06 -7.15
N ALA A 209 -18.77 7.82 -6.78
CA ALA A 209 -19.95 8.46 -7.36
C ALA A 209 -20.31 9.79 -6.66
N GLY A 210 -19.68 10.12 -5.53
CA GLY A 210 -19.90 11.36 -4.79
C GLY A 210 -21.22 11.39 -4.01
N ASN A 211 -21.84 10.23 -3.79
CA ASN A 211 -23.11 10.07 -3.07
C ASN A 211 -22.93 9.31 -1.74
N ASP A 212 -21.78 9.50 -1.09
CA ASP A 212 -21.36 8.71 0.07
C ASP A 212 -22.32 8.82 1.26
N GLU A 213 -22.76 10.04 1.58
CA GLU A 213 -23.68 10.31 2.69
C GLU A 213 -25.02 9.56 2.54
N GLN A 214 -25.60 9.55 1.35
CA GLN A 214 -26.86 8.85 1.07
C GLN A 214 -26.72 7.33 1.17
N VAL A 215 -25.59 6.78 0.70
CA VAL A 215 -25.37 5.32 0.72
C VAL A 215 -25.02 4.86 2.13
N VAL A 216 -24.24 5.64 2.88
CA VAL A 216 -23.94 5.38 4.29
C VAL A 216 -25.22 5.39 5.13
N ASP A 217 -26.07 6.40 4.99
CA ASP A 217 -27.33 6.48 5.73
C ASP A 217 -28.27 5.31 5.39
N ALA A 218 -28.39 4.94 4.11
CA ALA A 218 -29.20 3.80 3.69
C ALA A 218 -28.73 2.47 4.32
N VAL A 219 -27.41 2.24 4.38
CA VAL A 219 -26.84 1.04 5.03
C VAL A 219 -27.06 1.08 6.55
N LEU A 220 -26.83 2.22 7.20
CA LEU A 220 -27.00 2.38 8.66
C LEU A 220 -28.47 2.20 9.10
N GLN A 221 -29.41 2.60 8.24
CA GLN A 221 -30.85 2.47 8.49
C GLN A 221 -31.40 1.08 8.11
N GLY A 222 -30.57 0.21 7.50
CA GLY A 222 -30.99 -1.11 7.03
C GLY A 222 -32.04 -1.03 5.91
N GLU A 223 -32.07 0.08 5.16
CA GLU A 223 -33.02 0.28 4.08
C GLU A 223 -32.67 -0.62 2.89
N LYS A 224 -33.68 -1.28 2.32
CA LYS A 224 -33.52 -2.05 1.08
C LYS A 224 -33.07 -1.13 -0.03
N HIS A 225 -31.95 -1.46 -0.64
CA HIS A 225 -31.36 -0.60 -1.65
C HIS A 225 -32.25 -0.49 -2.91
N PRO A 226 -32.21 0.63 -3.66
CA PRO A 226 -33.06 0.83 -4.85
C PRO A 226 -32.91 -0.23 -5.96
N TRP A 227 -31.77 -0.94 -5.99
CA TRP A 227 -31.50 -2.04 -6.92
C TRP A 227 -32.02 -3.41 -6.43
N GLU A 228 -32.49 -3.50 -5.19
CA GLU A 228 -33.32 -4.59 -4.69
C GLU A 228 -34.75 -4.33 -5.15
N GLY A 229 -34.98 -4.50 -6.46
CA GLY A 229 -36.30 -4.28 -7.04
C GLY A 229 -37.40 -5.09 -6.33
N PRO A 230 -38.69 -4.76 -6.53
CA PRO A 230 -39.80 -5.30 -5.72
C PRO A 230 -39.96 -6.84 -5.74
N THR A 231 -39.28 -7.53 -6.64
CA THR A 231 -39.28 -8.99 -6.76
C THR A 231 -38.06 -9.44 -7.55
N GLY A 232 -37.09 -10.12 -6.92
CA GLY A 232 -36.30 -11.23 -7.48
C GLY A 232 -35.61 -11.16 -8.86
N THR A 233 -35.60 -10.04 -9.59
CA THR A 233 -34.91 -9.95 -10.88
C THR A 233 -33.44 -9.60 -10.69
N THR A 234 -32.61 -10.63 -10.80
CA THR A 234 -31.15 -10.56 -10.83
C THR A 234 -30.67 -9.79 -12.06
N VAL A 235 -30.22 -8.54 -11.86
CA VAL A 235 -29.33 -7.89 -12.83
C VAL A 235 -27.94 -8.49 -12.63
N PRO A 236 -27.28 -9.05 -13.66
CA PRO A 236 -25.99 -9.71 -13.50
C PRO A 236 -24.90 -8.73 -13.06
N LEU A 237 -24.14 -9.14 -12.04
CA LEU A 237 -23.12 -8.36 -11.33
C LEU A 237 -21.93 -7.86 -12.19
N TRP A 238 -21.79 -8.28 -13.44
CA TRP A 238 -20.67 -7.93 -14.30
C TRP A 238 -20.97 -8.35 -15.75
N THR A 239 -20.98 -7.40 -16.68
CA THR A 239 -20.88 -7.69 -18.11
C THR A 239 -19.42 -7.56 -18.54
N PRO A 240 -18.78 -8.60 -19.11
CA PRO A 240 -17.43 -8.46 -19.66
C PRO A 240 -17.40 -7.34 -20.72
N PRO A 241 -16.28 -6.61 -20.87
CA PRO A 241 -16.13 -5.66 -21.96
C PRO A 241 -16.30 -6.41 -23.29
N ILE A 242 -17.22 -5.92 -24.14
CA ILE A 242 -17.47 -6.46 -25.48
C ILE A 242 -16.15 -6.40 -26.27
N PRO A 243 -15.62 -7.53 -26.79
CA PRO A 243 -14.43 -7.47 -27.63
C PRO A 243 -14.72 -6.61 -28.86
N ALA A 244 -13.83 -5.66 -29.15
CA ALA A 244 -13.97 -4.63 -30.19
C ALA A 244 -14.10 -5.15 -31.65
N ASN A 245 -14.25 -6.46 -31.86
CA ASN A 245 -14.28 -7.11 -33.18
C ASN A 245 -15.69 -7.59 -33.63
N ALA A 246 -16.70 -7.54 -32.76
CA ALA A 246 -18.02 -8.17 -33.03
C ALA A 246 -18.85 -7.53 -34.18
N ASN A 247 -18.40 -6.45 -34.82
CA ASN A 247 -19.13 -5.73 -35.87
C ASN A 247 -18.73 -6.07 -37.31
N ARG A 248 -17.93 -7.13 -37.57
CA ARG A 248 -17.52 -7.48 -38.95
C ARG A 248 -18.26 -8.64 -39.62
N THR A 249 -19.20 -9.31 -38.97
CA THR A 249 -19.84 -10.53 -39.51
C THR A 249 -21.33 -10.39 -39.90
N LYS A 250 -21.86 -9.16 -40.02
CA LYS A 250 -23.23 -8.93 -40.52
C LYS A 250 -23.32 -7.87 -41.63
N ARG A 251 -22.45 -7.99 -42.63
CA ARG A 251 -22.69 -7.46 -43.98
C ARG A 251 -22.17 -8.49 -44.98
N GLY A 252 -23.06 -9.37 -45.41
CA GLY A 252 -22.90 -10.38 -46.45
C GLY A 252 -24.29 -10.84 -46.82
#